data_AF-A0A937QBJ6-F1
#
_entry.id   AF-A0A937QBJ6-F1
#
_cell.length_a   1.000
_cell.length_b   1.000
_cell.length_c   1.000
_cell.angle_alpha   90.00
_cell.angle_beta   90.00
_cell.angle_gamma   90.00
#
_symmetry.space_group_name_H-M   'P 1'
#
loop_
_entity.id
_entity.type
_entity.pdbx_description
1 polymer ?
#
loop_
_entity_poly.entity_id
_entity_poly.type
_entity_poly.pdbx_seq_one_letter_code
_entity_poly.pdbx_strand_id
1 'polypeptide(L)' 'MVSALEGIKVIDVSQVAAVPMAARHLADFGADVIHIENPDTGDSWRGFQAGVSGSGAGSGAPSP' A
#
# COMPACT_ATOMS: atom_id res chain seq x y z
N MET A 1 -27.18 -7.82 2.68
CA MET A 1 -27.11 -7.40 1.27
C MET A 1 -25.75 -7.80 0.79
N VAL A 2 -25.65 -8.57 -0.30
CA VAL A 2 -24.37 -9.11 -0.79
C VAL A 2 -23.60 -8.01 -1.50
N SER A 3 -22.31 -7.82 -1.17
CA SER A 3 -21.46 -6.85 -1.88
C SER A 3 -20.83 -7.50 -3.12
N ALA A 4 -20.50 -6.69 -4.15
CA ALA A 4 -20.09 -7.22 -5.46
C ALA A 4 -18.81 -8.09 -5.40
N LEU A 5 -17.94 -7.87 -4.41
CA LEU A 5 -16.70 -8.62 -4.21
C LEU A 5 -16.64 -9.37 -2.87
N GLU A 6 -17.80 -9.63 -2.24
CA GLU A 6 -17.85 -10.35 -0.97
C GLU A 6 -17.17 -11.73 -1.08
N GLY A 7 -16.28 -12.03 -0.13
CA GLY A 7 -15.53 -13.29 -0.09
C GLY A 7 -14.28 -13.35 -0.97
N ILE A 8 -14.00 -12.30 -1.76
CA ILE A 8 -12.76 -12.19 -2.53
C ILE A 8 -11.65 -11.64 -1.64
N LYS A 9 -10.48 -12.29 -1.64
CA LYS A 9 -9.26 -11.80 -0.99
C LYS A 9 -8.30 -11.23 -2.02
N VAL A 10 -7.74 -10.06 -1.73
CA VAL A 10 -6.80 -9.36 -2.62
C VAL A 10 -5.52 -9.08 -1.85
N ILE A 11 -4.39 -9.45 -2.45
CA ILE A 11 -3.07 -9.05 -1.96
C ILE A 11 -2.62 -7.85 -2.79
N ASP A 12 -2.46 -6.71 -2.15
CA ASP A 12 -1.98 -5.47 -2.77
C ASP A 12 -0.51 -5.26 -2.42
N VAL A 13 0.35 -5.28 -3.43
CA VAL A 13 1.80 -5.04 -3.33
C VAL A 13 2.20 -3.72 -4.00
N SER A 14 1.21 -2.87 -4.26
CA SER A 14 1.46 -1.59 -4.89
C SER A 14 2.20 -0.62 -3.97
N GLN A 15 2.87 0.36 -4.56
CA GLN A 15 3.64 1.40 -3.87
C GLN A 15 3.31 2.74 -4.51
N VAL A 16 3.44 3.84 -3.75
CA VAL A 16 3.19 5.21 -4.21
C VAL A 16 1.71 5.48 -4.53
N ALA A 17 1.21 6.64 -4.08
CA ALA A 17 -0.22 6.97 -3.94
C ALA A 17 -1.14 6.75 -5.16
N ALA A 18 -0.62 6.63 -6.39
CA ALA A 18 -1.46 6.44 -7.57
C ALA A 18 -2.09 5.04 -7.69
N VAL A 19 -1.46 4.00 -7.10
CA VAL A 19 -1.88 2.60 -7.28
C VAL A 19 -2.79 2.06 -6.15
N PRO A 20 -2.67 2.48 -4.86
CA PRO A 20 -3.59 2.08 -3.80
C PRO A 20 -5.06 2.48 -4.04
N MET A 21 -5.34 3.38 -5.00
CA MET A 21 -6.71 3.78 -5.36
C MET A 21 -7.52 2.61 -5.93
N ALA A 22 -6.91 1.74 -6.74
CA ALA A 22 -7.61 0.57 -7.28
C ALA A 22 -7.94 -0.43 -6.17
N ALA A 23 -6.97 -0.72 -5.29
CA ALA A 23 -7.15 -1.60 -4.14
C ALA A 23 -8.24 -1.08 -3.18
N ARG A 24 -8.29 0.25 -2.98
CA ARG A 24 -9.35 0.90 -2.20
C ARG A 24 -10.74 0.67 -2.79
N HIS A 25 -10.91 0.82 -4.10
CA HIS A 25 -12.20 0.55 -4.75
C HIS A 25 -12.63 -0.92 -4.63
N LEU A 26 -11.67 -1.87 -4.66
CA LEU A 26 -11.99 -3.27 -4.42
C LEU A 26 -12.50 -3.49 -2.98
N ALA A 27 -11.89 -2.83 -1.99
CA ALA A 27 -12.35 -2.87 -0.60
C ALA A 27 -13.74 -2.22 -0.44
N ASP A 28 -14.00 -1.09 -1.13
CA ASP A 28 -15.31 -0.42 -1.13
C ASP A 28 -16.43 -1.34 -1.68
N PHE A 29 -16.11 -2.26 -2.60
CA PHE A 29 -17.02 -3.29 -3.10
C PHE A 29 -17.04 -4.58 -2.26
N GLY A 30 -16.34 -4.59 -1.13
CA GLY A 30 -16.37 -5.62 -0.09
C GLY A 30 -15.37 -6.77 -0.25
N ALA A 31 -14.30 -6.55 -1.01
CA ALA A 31 -13.14 -7.44 -0.97
C ALA A 31 -12.36 -7.29 0.36
N ASP A 32 -11.75 -8.38 0.81
CA ASP A 32 -10.76 -8.39 1.91
C ASP A 32 -9.37 -8.09 1.31
N VAL A 33 -8.94 -6.83 1.44
CA VAL A 33 -7.71 -6.33 0.82
C VAL A 33 -6.60 -6.25 1.87
N ILE A 34 -5.49 -6.96 1.62
CA ILE A 34 -4.30 -6.97 2.47
C ILE A 34 -3.19 -6.24 1.73
N HIS A 35 -2.79 -5.08 2.24
CA HIS A 35 -1.67 -4.33 1.71
C HIS A 35 -0.35 -4.83 2.32
N ILE A 36 0.59 -5.22 1.47
CA ILE A 36 1.88 -5.78 1.86
C ILE A 36 2.96 -4.74 1.62
N GLU A 37 3.63 -4.37 2.70
CA GLU A 37 4.72 -3.39 2.67
C GLU A 37 6.07 -4.06 2.95
N ASN A 38 7.15 -3.37 2.56
CA ASN A 38 8.49 -3.76 2.98
C ASN A 38 8.60 -3.63 4.51
N PRO A 39 9.09 -4.64 5.25
CA PRO A 39 9.15 -4.62 6.70
C PRO A 39 10.11 -3.57 7.28
N ASP A 40 11.16 -3.20 6.54
CA ASP A 40 12.19 -2.26 7.00
C ASP A 40 11.88 -0.81 6.59
N THR A 41 11.32 -0.62 5.40
CA THR A 41 11.12 0.72 4.81
C THR A 41 9.66 1.16 4.70
N GLY A 42 8.70 0.24 4.82
CA GLY A 42 7.30 0.48 4.51
C GLY A 42 7.03 0.82 3.03
N ASP A 43 5.85 1.37 2.75
CA ASP A 43 5.54 2.04 1.48
C ASP A 43 6.37 3.32 1.32
N SER A 44 7.01 3.49 0.15
CA SER A 44 7.85 4.66 -0.19
C SER A 44 7.13 6.03 -0.03
N TRP A 45 5.80 6.08 -0.12
CA TRP A 45 5.00 7.27 0.17
C TRP A 45 5.09 7.72 1.63
N ARG A 46 5.31 6.80 2.57
CA ARG A 46 5.49 7.11 4.00
C ARG A 46 6.76 7.95 4.22
N GLY A 47 7.86 7.57 3.58
CA GLY A 47 9.13 8.31 3.63
C GLY A 47 9.02 9.69 2.96
N PHE A 48 8.27 9.78 1.86
CA PHE A 48 8.00 11.06 1.18
C PHE A 48 7.24 12.05 2.10
N GLN A 49 6.23 11.59 2.84
CA GLN A 49 5.48 12.44 3.78
C GLN A 49 6.31 12.86 5.01
N ALA A 50 7.28 12.04 5.43
CA ALA A 50 8.15 12.34 6.57
C ALA A 50 9.21 13.41 6.27
N GLY A 51 9.22 14.01 5.06
CA GLY A 51 10.20 15.03 4.69
C GLY A 51 11.62 14.50 4.48
N VAL A 52 11.77 13.18 4.43
CA VAL A 52 13.06 12.52 4.15
C VAL A 52 13.32 12.64 2.65
N SER A 53 13.79 13.82 2.23
CA SER A 53 14.25 14.08 0.87
C SER A 53 15.60 13.41 0.64
N GLY A 54 15.60 12.08 0.60
CA GLY A 54 16.71 11.27 0.10
C GLY A 54 16.44 10.89 -1.34
N SER A 55 17.09 11.58 -2.28
CA SER A 55 17.13 11.17 -3.69
C SER A 55 17.72 9.76 -3.79
N GLY A 56 16.89 8.73 -3.91
CA GLY A 56 17.37 7.38 -4.19
C GLY A 56 16.26 6.35 -4.14
N ALA A 57 15.94 5.79 -5.30
CA ALA A 57 15.38 4.46 -5.36
C ALA A 57 16.20 3.52 -4.46
N GLY A 58 15.58 2.97 -3.41
CA GLY A 58 16.09 1.80 -2.70
C GLY A 58 17.23 2.01 -1.68
N SER A 59 17.22 3.05 -0.85
CA SER A 59 18.09 3.05 0.34
C SER A 59 17.37 2.39 1.52
N GLY A 60 17.56 1.08 1.69
CA GLY A 60 17.10 0.29 2.84
C GLY A 60 17.79 0.70 4.15
N ALA A 61 17.51 1.91 4.63
CA ALA A 61 17.89 2.33 5.97
C ALA A 61 16.77 1.91 6.94
N PRO A 62 17.05 1.04 7.93
CA PRO A 62 16.08 0.74 8.96
C PRO A 62 15.86 2.01 9.80
N SER A 63 14.60 2.34 10.05
CA SER A 63 14.25 3.41 11.00
C SER A 63 14.27 2.85 12.44
N PRO A 64 14.72 3.63 13.45
CA PRO A 64 14.60 3.25 14.87
C PRO A 64 13.15 3.16 15.36
#